data_AF-A0A9R0Y6H3-F1
#
_entry.id   AF-A0A9R0Y6H3-F1
#
_cell.length_a   1.000
_cell.length_b   1.000
_cell.length_c   1.000
_cell.angle_alpha   90.00
_cell.angle_beta   90.00
_cell.angle_gamma   90.00
#
_symmetry.space_group_name_H-M   'P 1'
#
loop_
_entity.id
_entity.type
_entity.pdbx_description
1 polymer ?
#
loop_
_entity_poly.entity_id
_entity_poly.type
_entity_poly.pdbx_seq_one_letter_code
_entity_poly.pdbx_strand_id
1 'polypeptide(L)'
;MALAANAHGRVCTLSSRPPTPFGSRSMVTMPGHHVQAPFAVRATAERATWLPGLDPPAYLDGTLPGDYGFDPLGLGEQPEDLKWYVQAELVHCRFAMAGVAGILGTDLIRVSGLGNLPVWFEAGATKFDFANTTALFFVQLLLMGFVETKRYMDFVSPGSQAKEGTFLGIEASLAGSQPGYPGGPLFNPMGLAKDIENANEVKLKEIKNGGWQWLLCLALLCKRL
;
A
#
# COMPACT_ATOMS: atom_id res chain seq x y z
N MET A 1 -48.89 51.20 -26.37
CA MET A 1 -50.06 50.31 -26.47
C MET A 1 -49.61 48.89 -26.13
N ALA A 2 -49.71 48.52 -24.86
CA ALA A 2 -49.78 47.12 -24.46
C ALA A 2 -50.77 47.09 -23.29
N LEU A 3 -51.96 46.56 -23.57
CA LEU A 3 -52.99 46.24 -22.58
C LEU A 3 -53.57 44.90 -23.04
N ALA A 4 -53.08 43.84 -22.41
CA ALA A 4 -53.87 42.64 -22.19
C ALA A 4 -54.08 42.59 -20.67
N ALA A 5 -55.33 42.73 -20.24
CA ALA A 5 -55.74 42.56 -18.86
C ALA A 5 -56.51 41.24 -18.75
N ASN A 6 -56.06 40.35 -17.88
CA ASN A 6 -56.87 39.26 -17.37
C ASN A 6 -57.39 39.64 -15.97
N ALA A 7 -58.58 39.13 -15.66
CA ALA A 7 -59.50 39.57 -14.63
C ALA A 7 -58.90 39.63 -13.23
N HIS A 8 -58.81 40.84 -12.66
CA HIS A 8 -59.17 41.21 -11.29
C HIS A 8 -59.03 42.73 -11.18
N GLY A 9 -60.14 43.43 -11.01
CA GLY A 9 -60.23 44.87 -11.18
C GLY A 9 -59.46 45.67 -10.14
N ARG A 10 -58.54 46.53 -10.61
CA ARG A 10 -58.43 47.95 -10.20
C ARG A 10 -57.41 48.68 -11.09
N VAL A 11 -57.85 49.80 -11.63
CA VAL A 11 -57.10 50.76 -12.44
C VAL A 11 -56.29 51.65 -11.51
N CYS A 12 -54.98 51.84 -11.76
CA CYS A 12 -54.21 52.99 -11.26
C CYS A 12 -53.16 53.43 -12.29
N THR A 13 -53.05 54.74 -12.44
CA THR A 13 -52.53 55.48 -13.58
C THR A 13 -51.02 55.69 -13.56
N LEU A 14 -50.44 55.76 -14.77
CA LEU A 14 -49.07 56.17 -15.05
C LEU A 14 -48.87 57.65 -14.65
N SER A 15 -47.91 57.95 -13.76
CA SER A 15 -47.53 59.33 -13.42
C SER A 15 -46.05 59.55 -13.77
N SER A 16 -45.81 60.45 -14.72
CA SER A 16 -44.50 60.94 -15.16
C SER A 16 -44.06 62.15 -14.32
N ARG A 17 -42.84 62.13 -13.77
CA ARG A 17 -42.12 63.33 -13.30
C ARG A 17 -40.65 63.30 -13.78
N PRO A 18 -40.09 64.42 -14.26
CA PRO A 18 -38.71 64.52 -14.78
C PRO A 18 -37.73 65.08 -13.70
N PRO A 19 -36.43 65.34 -13.98
CA PRO A 19 -35.30 64.82 -13.19
C PRO A 19 -34.74 65.81 -12.15
N THR A 20 -33.89 65.32 -11.24
CA THR A 20 -32.95 66.17 -10.47
C THR A 20 -31.53 65.60 -10.59
N PRO A 21 -30.50 66.43 -10.85
CA PRO A 21 -29.11 66.01 -10.84
C PRO A 21 -28.53 66.15 -9.43
N PHE A 22 -27.26 65.75 -9.30
CA PHE A 22 -26.32 66.04 -8.21
C PHE A 22 -26.08 64.92 -7.20
N GLY A 23 -24.86 64.38 -7.23
CA GLY A 23 -24.31 63.55 -6.16
C GLY A 23 -23.31 62.51 -6.64
N SER A 24 -22.12 62.94 -7.08
CA SER A 24 -20.96 62.05 -7.26
C SER A 24 -20.63 61.37 -5.93
N ARG A 25 -21.03 60.11 -5.75
CA ARG A 25 -20.56 59.27 -4.65
C ARG A 25 -19.20 58.69 -5.03
N SER A 26 -18.16 59.20 -4.37
CA SER A 26 -16.83 58.59 -4.37
C SER A 26 -16.93 57.13 -3.93
N MET A 27 -16.40 56.24 -4.76
CA MET A 27 -16.24 54.83 -4.46
C MET A 27 -15.08 54.70 -3.46
N VAL A 28 -15.40 54.42 -2.19
CA VAL A 28 -14.39 54.07 -1.19
C VAL A 28 -13.98 52.62 -1.43
N THR A 29 -12.81 52.44 -2.05
CA THR A 29 -12.14 51.14 -2.15
C THR A 29 -11.71 50.70 -0.75
N MET A 30 -12.34 49.65 -0.23
CA MET A 30 -11.88 49.00 1.00
C MET A 30 -10.58 48.23 0.71
N PRO A 31 -9.54 48.30 1.56
CA PRO A 31 -8.34 47.50 1.37
C PRO A 31 -8.69 46.02 1.60
N GLY A 32 -8.38 45.18 0.61
CA GLY A 32 -8.56 43.75 0.70
C GLY A 32 -7.70 43.18 1.82
N HIS A 33 -8.32 42.58 2.82
CA HIS A 33 -7.62 41.72 3.76
C HIS A 33 -7.14 40.48 2.99
N HIS A 34 -5.81 40.35 2.84
CA HIS A 34 -5.21 39.07 2.49
C HIS A 34 -5.53 38.09 3.61
N VAL A 35 -6.54 37.24 3.38
CA VAL A 35 -6.77 36.04 4.19
C VAL A 35 -5.63 35.09 3.84
N GLN A 36 -4.53 35.16 4.59
CA GLN A 36 -3.56 34.08 4.59
C GLN A 36 -4.30 32.84 5.09
N ALA A 37 -4.46 31.85 4.21
CA ALA A 37 -4.96 30.55 4.61
C ALA A 37 -4.07 30.04 5.76
N PRO A 38 -4.65 29.54 6.87
CA PRO A 38 -3.84 28.96 7.91
C PRO A 38 -3.08 27.78 7.29
N PHE A 39 -1.75 27.89 7.25
CA PHE A 39 -0.91 26.75 6.96
C PHE A 39 -1.11 25.80 8.15
N ALA A 40 -1.99 24.82 7.97
CA ALA A 40 -2.25 23.82 8.98
C ALA A 40 -1.03 22.91 9.06
N VAL A 41 -0.07 23.27 9.91
CA VAL A 41 0.90 22.30 10.43
C VAL A 41 0.07 21.36 11.29
N ARG A 42 -0.32 20.21 10.73
CA ARG A 42 -0.72 19.06 11.54
C ARG A 42 0.52 18.69 12.34
N ALA A 43 0.57 19.11 13.60
CA ALA A 43 1.42 18.47 14.58
C ALA A 43 1.05 16.99 14.55
N THR A 44 1.95 16.18 14.00
CA THR A 44 1.86 14.73 14.07
C THR A 44 1.80 14.39 15.56
N ALA A 45 0.69 13.79 15.98
CA ALA A 45 0.63 13.13 17.27
C ALA A 45 1.90 12.29 17.41
N GLU A 46 2.61 12.45 18.53
CA GLU A 46 3.93 11.92 18.83
C GLU A 46 4.06 10.45 18.39
N ARG A 47 4.41 10.24 17.13
CA ARG A 47 4.48 8.91 16.53
C ARG A 47 5.79 8.31 17.01
N ALA A 48 5.79 6.99 17.22
CA ALA A 48 7.05 6.31 17.50
C ALA A 48 7.97 6.49 16.29
N THR A 49 9.01 7.31 16.43
CA THR A 49 10.08 7.44 15.44
C THR A 49 11.17 6.43 15.78
N TRP A 50 11.86 5.90 14.76
CA TRP A 50 12.98 4.97 14.96
C TRP A 50 14.11 5.58 15.81
N LEU A 51 14.32 6.89 15.69
CA LEU A 51 15.25 7.67 16.49
C LEU A 51 14.48 8.78 17.23
N PRO A 52 14.33 8.70 18.56
CA PRO A 52 13.59 9.69 19.32
C PRO A 52 14.30 11.05 19.27
N GLY A 53 13.56 12.10 18.89
CA GLY A 53 14.09 13.47 18.80
C GLY A 53 14.55 13.91 17.41
N LEU A 54 14.43 13.06 16.37
CA LEU A 54 14.61 13.45 14.98
C LEU A 54 13.25 13.62 14.30
N ASP A 55 13.06 14.73 13.60
CA ASP A 55 11.87 14.94 12.78
C ASP A 55 11.90 13.98 11.58
N PRO A 56 10.83 13.21 11.34
CA PRO A 56 10.79 12.29 10.22
C PRO A 56 10.73 13.03 8.88
N PRO A 57 11.18 12.38 7.77
CA PRO A 57 11.06 12.94 6.43
C PRO A 57 9.59 13.25 6.05
N ALA A 58 9.37 14.33 5.31
CA ALA A 58 8.02 14.83 4.99
C ALA A 58 7.16 13.88 4.14
N TYR A 59 7.78 12.97 3.38
CA TYR A 59 7.09 11.96 2.58
C TYR A 59 6.67 10.72 3.39
N LEU A 60 7.11 10.60 4.66
CA LEU A 60 6.72 9.55 5.59
C LEU A 60 5.76 10.12 6.62
N ASP A 61 4.46 10.05 6.32
CA ASP A 61 3.37 10.68 7.07
C ASP A 61 2.70 9.77 8.13
N GLY A 62 3.06 8.49 8.17
CA GLY A 62 2.53 7.51 9.12
C GLY A 62 1.31 6.77 8.61
N THR A 63 0.92 6.99 7.34
CA THR A 63 -0.20 6.28 6.72
C THR A 63 0.16 4.85 6.36
N LEU A 64 1.44 4.58 6.09
CA LEU A 64 1.92 3.24 5.76
C LEU A 64 2.08 2.39 7.05
N PRO A 65 1.64 1.12 7.02
CA PRO A 65 1.86 0.22 8.14
C PRO A 65 3.36 -0.02 8.32
N GLY A 66 3.89 0.25 9.52
CA GLY A 66 5.32 0.10 9.81
C GLY A 66 6.15 1.36 9.55
N ASP A 67 5.54 2.50 9.24
CA ASP A 67 6.26 3.77 9.13
C ASP A 67 6.73 4.28 10.50
N TYR A 68 8.03 4.12 10.75
CA TYR A 68 8.76 4.67 11.89
C TYR A 68 9.64 5.87 11.50
N GLY A 69 9.49 6.42 10.29
CA GLY A 69 10.31 7.52 9.77
C GLY A 69 11.75 7.13 9.42
N PHE A 70 12.01 5.83 9.15
CA PHE A 70 13.35 5.31 8.86
C PHE A 70 13.67 5.40 7.36
N ASP A 71 14.27 6.52 6.94
CA ASP A 71 14.93 6.62 5.64
C ASP A 71 16.09 7.65 5.69
N PRO A 72 17.25 7.28 6.25
CA PRO A 72 18.39 8.18 6.34
C PRO A 72 19.09 8.42 4.98
N LEU A 73 18.80 7.60 3.97
CA LEU A 73 19.40 7.69 2.64
C LEU A 73 18.50 8.37 1.59
N GLY A 74 17.24 8.66 1.95
CA GLY A 74 16.28 9.32 1.07
C GLY A 74 15.87 8.49 -0.14
N LEU A 75 15.93 7.17 -0.05
CA LEU A 75 15.63 6.28 -1.18
C LEU A 75 14.15 6.40 -1.59
N GLY A 76 13.25 6.69 -0.66
CA GLY A 76 11.80 6.79 -0.89
C GLY A 76 11.28 8.19 -1.18
N GLU A 77 12.13 9.17 -1.54
CA GLU A 77 11.68 10.55 -1.78
C GLU A 77 10.66 10.65 -2.92
N GLN A 78 10.82 9.81 -3.95
CA GLN A 78 9.84 9.70 -5.04
C GLN A 78 8.71 8.71 -4.68
N PRO A 79 7.44 9.08 -4.88
CA PRO A 79 6.29 8.27 -4.47
C PRO A 79 6.15 6.95 -5.26
N GLU A 80 6.77 6.87 -6.43
CA GLU A 80 6.84 5.65 -7.25
C GLU A 80 7.84 4.63 -6.69
N ASP A 81 9.03 5.11 -6.33
CA ASP A 81 10.08 4.30 -5.69
C ASP A 81 9.61 3.80 -4.32
N LEU A 82 8.95 4.66 -3.53
CA LEU A 82 8.37 4.28 -2.24
C LEU A 82 7.37 3.13 -2.38
N LYS A 83 6.48 3.18 -3.38
CA LYS A 83 5.52 2.09 -3.64
C LYS A 83 6.21 0.79 -4.01
N TRP A 84 7.28 0.86 -4.80
CA TRP A 84 8.09 -0.30 -5.15
C TRP A 84 8.80 -0.90 -3.94
N TYR A 85 9.42 -0.06 -3.10
CA TYR A 85 10.13 -0.52 -1.90
C TYR A 85 9.21 -1.14 -0.86
N VAL A 86 7.99 -0.62 -0.69
CA VAL A 86 6.98 -1.24 0.19
C VAL A 86 6.62 -2.64 -0.30
N GLN A 87 6.44 -2.84 -1.61
CA GLN A 87 6.18 -4.17 -2.17
C GLN A 87 7.39 -5.09 -2.05
N ALA A 88 8.59 -4.56 -2.27
CA ALA A 88 9.82 -5.31 -2.10
C ALA A 88 9.95 -5.79 -0.65
N GLU A 89 9.75 -4.91 0.33
CA GLU A 89 9.78 -5.24 1.75
C GLU A 89 8.81 -6.38 2.10
N LEU A 90 7.55 -6.28 1.65
CA LEU A 90 6.53 -7.31 1.90
C LEU A 90 6.95 -8.69 1.36
N VAL A 91 7.43 -8.74 0.11
CA VAL A 91 7.81 -10.00 -0.53
C VAL A 91 9.05 -10.61 0.13
N HIS A 92 10.08 -9.81 0.41
CA HIS A 92 11.28 -10.28 1.11
C HIS A 92 10.96 -10.78 2.51
N CYS A 93 10.10 -10.05 3.24
CA CYS A 93 9.60 -10.48 4.54
C CYS A 93 8.93 -11.85 4.45
N ARG A 94 7.96 -12.05 3.56
CA ARG A 94 7.24 -13.33 3.39
C ARG A 94 8.18 -14.50 3.06
N PHE A 95 9.13 -14.30 2.15
CA PHE A 95 10.14 -15.32 1.84
C PHE A 95 11.07 -15.60 3.01
N ALA A 96 11.43 -14.59 3.80
CA ALA A 96 12.23 -14.78 5.00
C ALA A 96 11.49 -15.61 6.05
N MET A 97 10.20 -15.32 6.29
CA MET A 97 9.38 -16.12 7.22
C MET A 97 9.30 -17.59 6.78
N ALA A 98 9.06 -17.83 5.49
CA ALA A 98 9.02 -19.19 4.93
C ALA A 98 10.38 -19.89 4.99
N GLY A 99 11.47 -19.17 4.71
CA GLY A 99 12.84 -19.68 4.78
C GLY A 99 13.26 -20.07 6.19
N VAL A 100 13.05 -19.19 7.18
CA VAL A 100 13.30 -19.50 8.60
C VAL A 100 12.46 -20.69 9.05
N ALA A 101 11.17 -20.75 8.69
CA ALA A 101 10.31 -21.86 9.04
C ALA A 101 10.81 -23.20 8.44
N GLY A 102 11.34 -23.19 7.22
CA GLY A 102 11.95 -24.37 6.59
C GLY A 102 13.25 -24.81 7.26
N ILE A 103 14.13 -23.86 7.60
CA ILE A 103 15.38 -24.13 8.32
C ILE A 103 15.08 -24.73 9.71
N LEU A 104 14.23 -24.07 10.49
CA LEU A 104 13.87 -24.53 11.83
C LEU A 104 13.03 -25.80 11.80
N GLY A 105 12.16 -25.96 10.82
CA GLY A 105 11.31 -27.15 10.67
C GLY A 105 12.14 -28.39 10.37
N THR A 106 13.09 -28.30 9.42
CA THR A 106 14.00 -29.42 9.12
C THR A 106 14.93 -29.74 10.28
N ASP A 107 15.42 -28.73 11.00
CA ASP A 107 16.25 -28.95 12.18
C ASP A 107 15.46 -29.57 13.34
N LEU A 108 14.19 -29.17 13.55
CA LEU A 108 13.32 -29.75 14.58
C LEU A 108 13.01 -31.22 14.27
N ILE A 109 12.72 -31.57 13.02
CA ILE A 109 12.48 -32.97 12.60
C ILE A 109 13.75 -33.81 12.77
N ARG A 110 14.92 -33.22 12.50
CA ARG A 110 16.22 -33.86 12.69
C ARG A 110 16.51 -34.11 14.17
N VAL A 111 16.29 -33.13 15.05
CA VAL A 111 16.54 -33.23 16.50
C VAL A 111 15.55 -34.18 17.19
N SER A 112 14.30 -34.21 16.74
CA SER A 112 13.27 -35.14 17.25
C SER A 112 13.47 -36.59 16.80
N GLY A 113 14.48 -36.88 15.96
CA GLY A 113 14.82 -38.23 15.53
C GLY A 113 13.81 -38.85 14.56
N LEU A 114 12.89 -38.06 14.01
CA LEU A 114 11.83 -38.50 13.10
C LEU A 114 12.30 -38.61 11.64
N GLY A 115 13.49 -38.09 11.30
CA GLY A 115 14.06 -38.24 9.96
C GLY A 115 15.55 -37.88 9.86
N ASN A 116 16.29 -38.66 9.05
CA ASN A 116 17.68 -38.37 8.66
C ASN A 116 17.72 -37.32 7.53
N LEU A 117 17.27 -36.10 7.82
CA LEU A 117 17.36 -34.99 6.88
C LEU A 117 18.75 -34.33 6.97
N PRO A 118 19.35 -33.95 5.82
CA PRO A 118 20.58 -33.18 5.81
C PRO A 118 20.35 -31.79 6.43
N VAL A 119 21.41 -31.16 6.91
CA VAL A 119 21.31 -29.80 7.43
C VAL A 119 20.94 -28.86 6.27
N TRP A 120 20.15 -27.82 6.53
CA TRP A 120 19.60 -26.92 5.51
C TRP A 120 20.64 -26.35 4.52
N PHE A 121 21.87 -26.10 4.96
CA PHE A 121 22.95 -25.59 4.11
C PHE A 121 23.62 -26.69 3.25
N GLU A 122 23.50 -27.95 3.63
CA GLU A 122 23.96 -29.12 2.86
C GLU A 122 22.87 -29.67 1.93
N ALA A 123 21.60 -29.31 2.18
CA ALA A 123 20.45 -29.75 1.39
C ALA A 123 20.54 -29.35 -0.11
N GLY A 124 21.32 -28.32 -0.45
CA GLY A 124 21.56 -27.95 -1.85
C GLY A 124 22.52 -28.89 -2.60
N ALA A 125 23.40 -29.59 -1.87
CA ALA A 125 24.37 -30.52 -2.45
C ALA A 125 23.84 -31.96 -2.52
N THR A 126 22.73 -32.26 -1.85
CA THR A 126 22.14 -33.59 -1.87
C THR A 126 21.50 -33.89 -3.23
N LYS A 127 21.81 -35.07 -3.77
CA LYS A 127 21.19 -35.57 -5.00
C LYS A 127 19.83 -36.15 -4.65
N PHE A 128 18.82 -35.72 -5.40
CA PHE A 128 17.49 -36.31 -5.31
C PHE A 128 17.41 -37.51 -6.25
N ASP A 129 16.95 -38.66 -5.74
CA ASP A 129 16.86 -39.90 -6.54
C ASP A 129 15.82 -39.81 -7.66
N PHE A 130 14.83 -38.91 -7.53
CA PHE A 130 13.71 -38.79 -8.47
C PHE A 130 13.95 -37.80 -9.61
N ALA A 131 14.86 -36.83 -9.46
CA ALA A 131 15.08 -35.79 -10.47
C ALA A 131 16.48 -35.14 -10.36
N ASN A 132 17.00 -34.68 -11.50
CA ASN A 132 18.24 -33.89 -11.55
C ASN A 132 18.00 -32.49 -10.97
N THR A 133 18.92 -32.02 -10.12
CA THR A 133 18.91 -30.67 -9.52
C THR A 133 18.73 -29.57 -10.56
N THR A 134 19.34 -29.70 -11.75
CA THR A 134 19.17 -28.73 -12.84
C THR A 134 17.74 -28.69 -13.37
N ALA A 135 17.08 -29.85 -13.48
CA ALA A 135 15.69 -29.91 -13.94
C ALA A 135 14.75 -29.28 -12.91
N LEU A 136 14.96 -29.55 -11.61
CA LEU A 136 14.21 -28.92 -10.52
C LEU A 136 14.37 -27.40 -10.53
N PHE A 137 15.59 -26.91 -10.76
CA PHE A 137 15.86 -25.48 -10.87
C PHE A 137 15.07 -24.82 -12.02
N PHE A 138 15.03 -25.44 -13.21
CA PHE A 138 14.26 -24.89 -14.33
C PHE A 138 12.74 -24.95 -14.11
N VAL A 139 12.23 -26.03 -13.52
CA VAL A 139 10.82 -26.12 -13.15
C VAL A 139 10.48 -25.03 -12.13
N GLN A 140 11.31 -24.85 -11.11
CA GLN A 140 11.15 -23.78 -10.12
C GLN A 140 11.15 -22.39 -10.78
N LEU A 141 12.09 -22.13 -11.71
CA LEU A 141 12.18 -20.85 -12.42
C LEU A 141 10.95 -20.62 -13.28
N LEU A 142 10.43 -21.64 -13.97
CA LEU A 142 9.23 -21.52 -14.79
C LEU A 142 7.98 -21.24 -13.94
N LEU A 143 7.79 -21.98 -12.84
CA LEU A 143 6.64 -21.78 -11.95
C LEU A 143 6.71 -20.44 -11.23
N MET A 144 7.85 -20.11 -10.62
CA MET A 144 8.04 -18.82 -9.94
C MET A 144 8.03 -17.66 -10.93
N GLY A 145 8.59 -17.84 -12.12
CA GLY A 145 8.55 -16.84 -13.19
C GLY A 145 7.12 -16.53 -13.63
N PHE A 146 6.26 -17.55 -13.74
CA PHE A 146 4.84 -17.33 -14.01
C PHE A 146 4.15 -16.55 -12.88
N VAL A 147 4.34 -16.96 -11.62
CA VAL A 147 3.72 -16.31 -10.45
C VAL A 147 4.20 -14.87 -10.29
N GLU A 148 5.50 -14.63 -10.39
CA GLU A 148 6.10 -13.28 -10.27
C GLU A 148 5.71 -12.38 -11.44
N THR A 149 5.61 -12.89 -12.66
CA THR A 149 5.11 -12.11 -13.81
C THR A 149 3.68 -11.66 -13.56
N LYS A 150 2.84 -12.53 -13.03
CA LYS A 150 1.45 -12.20 -12.67
C LYS A 150 1.37 -11.17 -11.56
N ARG A 151 2.20 -11.31 -10.51
CA ARG A 151 2.35 -10.30 -9.45
C ARG A 151 2.83 -8.96 -9.99
N TYR A 152 3.79 -8.97 -10.91
CA TYR A 152 4.32 -7.78 -11.55
C TYR A 152 3.26 -7.06 -12.40
N MET A 153 2.47 -7.81 -13.17
CA MET A 153 1.34 -7.26 -13.93
C MET A 153 0.28 -6.62 -13.02
N ASP A 154 0.03 -7.19 -11.84
CA ASP A 154 -0.88 -6.59 -10.85
C ASP A 154 -0.28 -5.34 -10.19
N PHE A 155 1.04 -5.29 -10.00
CA PHE A 155 1.71 -4.09 -9.48
C PHE A 155 1.66 -2.90 -10.46
N VAL A 156 1.94 -3.14 -11.75
CA VAL A 156 1.93 -2.09 -12.78
C VAL A 156 0.50 -1.69 -13.16
N SER A 157 -0.45 -2.62 -13.12
CA SER A 157 -1.85 -2.39 -13.45
C SER A 157 -2.74 -3.15 -12.46
N PRO A 158 -3.15 -2.52 -11.34
CA PRO A 158 -3.93 -3.18 -10.29
C PRO A 158 -5.25 -3.70 -10.84
N GLY A 159 -5.60 -4.94 -10.50
CA GLY A 159 -6.82 -5.60 -10.97
C GLY A 159 -6.74 -6.13 -12.41
N SER A 160 -5.57 -6.06 -13.05
CA SER A 160 -5.35 -6.68 -14.38
C SER A 160 -5.60 -8.19 -14.36
N GLN A 161 -5.35 -8.85 -13.21
CA GLN A 161 -5.54 -10.29 -13.03
C GLN A 161 -6.97 -10.70 -12.66
N ALA A 162 -7.84 -9.73 -12.35
CA ALA A 162 -9.25 -9.96 -12.05
C ALA A 162 -10.15 -9.85 -13.31
N LYS A 163 -9.56 -9.60 -14.49
CA LYS A 163 -10.29 -9.52 -15.76
C LYS A 163 -10.67 -10.90 -16.29
N GLU A 164 -11.89 -11.01 -16.80
CA GLU A 164 -12.43 -12.23 -17.41
C GLU A 164 -11.52 -12.77 -18.53
N GLY A 165 -11.07 -14.02 -18.39
CA GLY A 165 -10.19 -14.74 -19.33
C GLY A 165 -8.68 -14.75 -19.00
N THR A 166 -8.25 -14.20 -17.86
CA THR A 166 -6.85 -14.15 -17.39
C THR A 166 -6.42 -15.38 -16.59
N PHE A 167 -7.37 -16.10 -15.99
CA PHE A 167 -7.15 -17.35 -15.26
C PHE A 167 -8.38 -18.27 -15.40
N LEU A 168 -8.19 -19.59 -15.34
CA LEU A 168 -9.25 -20.60 -15.45
C LEU A 168 -10.27 -20.53 -14.28
N GLY A 169 -11.13 -19.50 -14.23
CA GLY A 169 -12.24 -19.36 -13.28
C GLY A 169 -11.90 -18.86 -11.87
N ILE A 170 -10.66 -18.45 -11.57
CA ILE A 170 -10.22 -17.97 -10.23
C ILE A 170 -10.07 -16.43 -10.17
N GLU A 171 -10.53 -15.71 -11.19
CA GLU A 171 -10.31 -14.27 -11.36
C GLU A 171 -10.98 -13.42 -10.28
N ALA A 172 -12.16 -13.84 -9.80
CA ALA A 172 -12.85 -13.20 -8.68
C ALA A 172 -12.06 -13.30 -7.36
N SER A 173 -11.10 -14.24 -7.26
CA SER A 173 -10.25 -14.39 -6.07
C SER A 173 -9.01 -13.51 -6.09
N LEU A 174 -8.73 -12.84 -7.21
CA LEU A 174 -7.59 -11.92 -7.37
C LEU A 174 -8.03 -10.44 -7.40
N ALA A 175 -9.30 -10.16 -7.13
CA ALA A 175 -9.88 -8.82 -7.09
C ALA A 175 -9.53 -8.04 -5.79
N GLY A 176 -8.26 -8.08 -5.38
CA GLY A 176 -7.77 -7.30 -4.24
C GLY A 176 -7.79 -5.80 -4.52
N SER A 177 -8.09 -4.99 -3.50
CA SER A 177 -8.17 -3.52 -3.63
C SER A 177 -6.80 -2.82 -3.57
N GLN A 178 -5.76 -3.46 -3.01
CA GLN A 178 -4.41 -2.90 -2.86
C GLN A 178 -3.34 -3.86 -3.37
N PRO A 179 -2.35 -3.38 -4.16
CA PRO A 179 -1.18 -4.17 -4.53
C PRO A 179 -0.48 -4.76 -3.28
N GLY A 180 -0.12 -6.05 -3.35
CA GLY A 180 0.54 -6.77 -2.25
C GLY A 180 -0.39 -7.49 -1.27
N TYR A 181 -1.69 -7.16 -1.29
CA TYR A 181 -2.75 -7.84 -0.53
C TYR A 181 -3.87 -8.29 -1.47
N PRO A 182 -3.65 -9.36 -2.26
CA PRO A 182 -4.59 -9.81 -3.29
C PRO A 182 -5.93 -10.31 -2.72
N GLY A 183 -6.00 -10.68 -1.44
CA GLY A 183 -7.24 -11.06 -0.77
C GLY A 183 -7.94 -12.26 -1.41
N GLY A 184 -9.28 -12.20 -1.45
CA GLY A 184 -10.11 -13.26 -2.04
C GLY A 184 -10.17 -14.56 -1.24
N PRO A 185 -11.05 -15.50 -1.63
CA PRO A 185 -11.20 -16.79 -0.94
C PRO A 185 -9.96 -17.70 -1.08
N LEU A 186 -9.08 -17.45 -2.07
CA LEU A 186 -7.84 -18.22 -2.24
C LEU A 186 -6.72 -17.78 -1.27
N PHE A 187 -6.43 -16.48 -1.19
CA PHE A 187 -5.32 -15.98 -0.35
C PHE A 187 -5.77 -15.55 1.06
N ASN A 188 -7.07 -15.46 1.32
CA ASN A 188 -7.62 -15.19 2.65
C ASN A 188 -8.86 -16.05 2.97
N PRO A 189 -8.72 -17.39 3.07
CA PRO A 189 -9.86 -18.28 3.32
C PRO A 189 -10.54 -18.03 4.67
N MET A 190 -9.81 -17.52 5.68
CA MET A 190 -10.34 -17.22 7.02
C MET A 190 -10.91 -15.79 7.14
N GLY A 191 -10.75 -14.94 6.13
CA GLY A 191 -11.33 -13.59 6.12
C GLY A 191 -10.84 -12.68 7.26
N LEU A 192 -9.60 -12.85 7.74
CA LEU A 192 -9.04 -12.09 8.86
C LEU A 192 -8.81 -10.60 8.54
N ALA A 193 -8.93 -10.22 7.27
CA ALA A 193 -8.70 -8.88 6.75
C ALA A 193 -9.62 -8.61 5.55
N LYS A 194 -10.94 -8.72 5.75
CA LYS A 194 -11.94 -8.40 4.71
C LYS A 194 -11.89 -6.92 4.33
N ASP A 195 -11.62 -6.05 5.29
CA ASP A 195 -11.40 -4.62 5.09
C ASP A 195 -9.90 -4.30 5.18
N ILE A 196 -9.23 -4.36 4.02
CA ILE A 196 -7.78 -4.18 3.90
C ILE A 196 -7.32 -2.80 4.42
N GLU A 197 -8.17 -1.77 4.35
CA GLU A 197 -7.86 -0.41 4.81
C GLU A 197 -7.83 -0.27 6.35
N ASN A 198 -8.68 -1.04 7.05
CA ASN A 198 -8.74 -1.02 8.52
C ASN A 198 -7.78 -2.03 9.16
N ALA A 199 -7.23 -2.97 8.40
CA ALA A 199 -6.35 -4.04 8.89
C ALA A 199 -4.89 -3.62 9.13
N ASN A 200 -4.63 -2.33 9.43
CA ASN A 200 -3.27 -1.81 9.61
C ASN A 200 -2.50 -2.51 10.74
N GLU A 201 -3.19 -2.95 11.80
CA GLU A 201 -2.57 -3.72 12.88
C GLU A 201 -2.06 -5.10 12.42
N VAL A 202 -2.81 -5.78 11.54
CA VAL A 202 -2.42 -7.09 11.02
C VAL A 202 -1.27 -6.96 10.04
N LYS A 203 -1.31 -5.95 9.17
CA LYS A 203 -0.19 -5.59 8.28
C LYS A 203 1.06 -5.24 9.07
N LEU A 204 0.91 -4.48 10.16
CA LEU A 204 2.02 -4.13 11.05
C LEU A 204 2.63 -5.37 11.70
N LYS A 205 1.81 -6.33 12.16
CA LYS A 205 2.30 -7.60 12.70
C LYS A 205 3.06 -8.41 11.65
N GLU A 206 2.57 -8.43 10.41
CA GLU A 206 3.24 -9.11 9.30
C GLU A 206 4.62 -8.51 9.01
N ILE A 207 4.70 -7.19 8.86
CA ILE A 207 5.96 -6.48 8.57
C ILE A 207 6.94 -6.62 9.73
N LYS A 208 6.48 -6.43 10.97
CA LYS A 208 7.32 -6.62 12.16
C LYS A 208 7.88 -8.02 12.19
N ASN A 209 7.01 -9.02 12.12
CA ASN A 209 7.44 -10.42 12.11
C ASN A 209 8.47 -10.62 11.02
N GLY A 210 8.14 -10.32 9.76
CA GLY A 210 9.04 -10.43 8.61
C GLY A 210 10.42 -9.81 8.81
N GLY A 211 10.49 -8.59 9.34
CA GLY A 211 11.75 -7.90 9.64
C GLY A 211 12.63 -8.66 10.63
N TRP A 212 12.05 -9.21 11.71
CA TRP A 212 12.81 -10.05 12.66
C TRP A 212 13.43 -11.29 12.00
N GLN A 213 12.78 -11.83 10.97
CA GLN A 213 13.10 -13.17 10.42
C GLN A 213 14.03 -13.00 9.23
N TRP A 214 13.95 -11.86 8.55
CA TRP A 214 15.02 -11.36 7.70
C TRP A 214 16.34 -11.22 8.48
N LEU A 215 16.33 -10.54 9.64
CA LEU A 215 17.51 -10.44 10.50
C LEU A 215 17.99 -11.80 10.99
N LEU A 216 17.07 -12.70 11.34
CA LEU A 216 17.42 -14.06 11.75
C LEU A 216 18.07 -14.86 10.60
N CYS A 217 17.53 -14.79 9.38
CA CYS A 217 18.15 -15.39 8.19
C CYS A 217 19.58 -14.88 7.98
N LEU A 218 19.78 -13.56 8.07
CA LEU A 218 21.11 -12.95 7.94
C LEU A 218 22.06 -13.42 9.05
N ALA A 219 21.57 -13.50 10.29
CA ALA A 219 22.35 -14.00 11.43
C ALA A 219 22.74 -15.48 11.28
N LEU A 220 21.83 -16.32 10.78
CA LEU A 220 22.11 -17.74 10.50
C LEU A 220 23.16 -17.91 9.41
N LEU A 221 23.11 -17.06 8.37
CA LEU A 221 24.11 -17.03 7.30
C LEU A 221 25.48 -16.53 7.82
N CYS A 222 25.48 -15.44 8.60
CA CYS A 222 26.69 -14.84 9.16
C CYS A 222 27.38 -15.75 10.19
N LYS A 223 26.65 -16.53 10.98
CA LYS A 223 27.23 -17.50 11.92
C LYS A 223 27.98 -18.67 11.24
N ARG A 224 27.74 -18.88 9.94
CA ARG A 224 28.33 -20.00 9.18
C ARG A 224 29.52 -19.56 8.31
N LEU A 225 29.54 -18.30 7.87
CA LEU A 225 30.68 -17.69 7.18
C LEU A 225 31.87 -17.52 8.14
#